data_AF-A0A953JR50-F1
#
_entry.id   AF-A0A953JR50-F1
#
_cell.length_a   1.000
_cell.length_b   1.000
_cell.length_c   1.000
_cell.angle_alpha   90.00
_cell.angle_beta   90.00
_cell.angle_gamma   90.00
#
_symmetry.space_group_name_H-M   'P 1'
#
loop_
_entity.id
_entity.type
_entity.pdbx_description
1 polymer ?
#
loop_
_entity_poly.entity_id
_entity_poly.type
_entity_poly.pdbx_seq_one_letter_code
_entity_poly.pdbx_strand_id
1 'polypeptide(L)'
;HRVEQTIALIGTPACLLAEGLADLGLEALVGTDTVSAVAPMLADAGVNFEVEPVRAMSHFGEVMARARGTLAIQLHAEHRPVDEVIATAARWFVVDHARATQMVRFLTDPTWRAYVFCYAEGHRLCRAFMHGEPSRFARLLDEQLTPADLYAGAA
;
A
#
# COMPACT_ATOMS: atom_id res chain seq x y z
N HIS A 1 -10.56 -15.91 24.08
CA HIS A 1 -11.19 -15.01 23.09
C HIS A 1 -10.55 -13.62 22.94
N ARG A 2 -10.08 -12.93 24.00
CA ARG A 2 -9.30 -11.68 23.82
C ARG A 2 -7.81 -11.90 23.54
N VAL A 3 -7.22 -13.02 23.99
CA VAL A 3 -5.79 -13.31 23.81
C VAL A 3 -5.45 -13.58 22.35
N GLU A 4 -6.35 -14.18 21.60
CA GLU A 4 -6.21 -14.46 20.19
C GLU A 4 -6.15 -13.16 19.37
N GLN A 5 -6.83 -12.09 19.81
CA GLN A 5 -6.71 -10.74 19.22
C GLN A 5 -5.42 -10.00 19.63
N THR A 6 -4.61 -10.57 20.53
CA THR A 6 -3.28 -10.02 20.86
C THR A 6 -2.15 -10.64 20.02
N ILE A 7 -2.47 -11.60 19.15
CA ILE A 7 -1.50 -12.29 18.29
C ILE A 7 -1.73 -11.87 16.84
N ALA A 8 -0.72 -11.25 16.23
CA ALA A 8 -0.70 -10.96 14.81
C ALA A 8 0.19 -11.98 14.07
N LEU A 9 -0.39 -12.74 13.15
CA LEU A 9 0.35 -13.71 12.33
C LEU A 9 0.84 -13.03 11.05
N ILE A 10 2.16 -12.83 10.95
CA ILE A 10 2.82 -12.26 9.77
C ILE A 10 3.00 -13.31 8.69
N GLY A 11 2.92 -12.90 7.43
CA GLY A 11 3.08 -13.80 6.27
C GLY A 11 1.84 -14.63 5.96
N THR A 12 0.68 -14.21 6.47
CA THR A 12 -0.61 -14.84 6.19
C THR A 12 -1.42 -14.00 5.19
N PRO A 13 -2.41 -14.59 4.50
CA PRO A 13 -3.34 -13.83 3.65
C PRO A 13 -4.03 -12.66 4.36
N ALA A 14 -4.19 -12.72 5.68
CA ALA A 14 -4.78 -11.64 6.47
C ALA A 14 -3.94 -10.35 6.42
N CYS A 15 -2.61 -10.44 6.29
CA CYS A 15 -1.74 -9.27 6.13
C CYS A 15 -2.06 -8.50 4.84
N LEU A 16 -2.38 -9.20 3.75
CA LEU A 16 -2.76 -8.58 2.48
C LEU A 16 -4.01 -7.71 2.64
N LEU A 17 -5.04 -8.24 3.31
CA LEU A 17 -6.29 -7.52 3.54
C LEU A 17 -6.10 -6.37 4.53
N ALA A 18 -5.33 -6.59 5.60
CA ALA A 18 -5.05 -5.57 6.60
C ALA A 18 -4.32 -4.36 6.00
N GLU A 19 -3.30 -4.59 5.18
CA GLU A 19 -2.60 -3.50 4.48
C GLU A 19 -3.51 -2.82 3.45
N GLY A 20 -4.35 -3.58 2.73
CA GLY A 20 -5.32 -2.97 1.80
C GLY A 20 -6.36 -2.09 2.49
N LEU A 21 -6.81 -2.48 3.68
CA LEU A 21 -7.76 -1.72 4.49
C LEU A 21 -7.16 -0.40 5.00
N ALA A 22 -5.87 -0.39 5.33
CA ALA A 22 -5.19 0.78 5.89
C ALA A 22 -5.28 2.02 5.00
N ASP A 23 -5.26 1.83 3.68
CA ASP A 23 -5.25 2.93 2.70
C ASP A 23 -6.62 3.26 2.09
N LEU A 24 -7.66 2.44 2.30
CA LEU A 24 -8.96 2.59 1.64
C LEU A 24 -10.03 3.35 2.41
N GLY A 25 -9.84 3.54 3.73
CA GLY A 25 -10.87 4.15 4.57
C GLY A 25 -11.30 5.54 4.12
N LEU A 26 -10.36 6.36 3.64
CA LEU A 26 -10.67 7.69 3.15
C LEU A 26 -11.51 7.63 1.86
N GLU A 27 -11.12 6.81 0.88
CA GLU A 27 -11.87 6.63 -0.37
C GLU A 27 -13.28 6.07 -0.11
N ALA A 28 -13.42 5.14 0.83
CA ALA A 28 -14.73 4.60 1.22
C ALA A 28 -15.65 5.68 1.82
N LEU A 29 -15.09 6.69 2.50
CA LEU A 29 -15.85 7.75 3.15
C LEU A 29 -16.24 8.88 2.18
N VAL A 30 -15.31 9.31 1.33
CA VAL A 30 -15.46 10.54 0.52
C VAL A 30 -15.50 10.30 -0.98
N GLY A 31 -15.37 9.05 -1.42
CA GLY A 31 -15.25 8.67 -2.82
C GLY A 31 -13.82 8.80 -3.35
N THR A 32 -13.67 8.65 -4.67
CA THR A 32 -12.37 8.55 -5.34
C THR A 32 -11.59 9.87 -5.37
N ASP A 33 -12.25 11.02 -5.22
CA ASP A 33 -11.58 12.32 -5.17
C ASP A 33 -11.17 12.72 -3.74
N THR A 34 -10.35 11.88 -3.13
CA THR A 34 -9.88 12.07 -1.75
C THR A 34 -9.11 13.38 -1.56
N VAL A 35 -8.32 13.78 -2.56
CA VAL A 35 -7.50 15.01 -2.52
C VAL A 35 -8.37 16.27 -2.43
N SER A 36 -9.39 16.40 -3.27
CA SER A 36 -10.29 17.56 -3.18
C SER A 36 -11.12 17.51 -1.89
N ALA A 37 -11.53 16.32 -1.45
CA ALA A 37 -12.35 16.16 -0.26
C ALA A 37 -11.65 16.64 1.03
N VAL A 38 -10.33 16.43 1.15
CA VAL A 38 -9.56 16.87 2.33
C VAL A 38 -8.99 18.28 2.21
N ALA A 39 -8.99 18.88 1.02
CA ALA A 39 -8.38 20.19 0.78
C ALA A 39 -8.91 21.31 1.70
N PRO A 40 -10.23 21.43 1.97
CA PRO A 40 -10.73 22.44 2.91
C PRO A 40 -10.19 22.27 4.33
N MET A 41 -10.09 21.02 4.81
CA MET A 41 -9.58 20.73 6.15
C MET A 41 -8.10 21.08 6.28
N LEU A 42 -7.31 20.84 5.22
CA LEU A 42 -5.89 21.16 5.20
C LEU A 42 -5.64 22.67 5.10
N ALA A 43 -6.47 23.38 4.33
CA ALA A 43 -6.44 24.84 4.28
C ALA A 43 -6.78 25.46 5.65
N ASP A 44 -7.82 24.97 6.33
CA ASP A 44 -8.19 25.41 7.69
C ASP A 44 -7.08 25.13 8.72
N ALA A 45 -6.32 24.04 8.52
CA ALA A 45 -5.14 23.71 9.34
C ALA A 45 -3.89 24.55 9.00
N GLY A 46 -3.96 25.45 8.02
CA GLY A 46 -2.83 26.26 7.56
C GLY A 46 -1.76 25.48 6.78
N VAL A 47 -2.10 24.29 6.28
CA VAL A 47 -1.21 23.49 5.43
C VAL A 47 -1.27 24.03 4.00
N ASN A 48 -0.11 24.34 3.42
CA ASN A 48 -0.05 24.67 2.00
C ASN A 48 -0.43 23.42 1.19
N PHE A 49 -1.62 23.43 0.59
CA PHE A 49 -2.21 22.27 -0.07
C PHE A 49 -2.76 22.65 -1.45
N GLU A 50 -1.93 22.47 -2.46
CA GLU A 50 -2.32 22.69 -3.85
C GLU A 50 -2.88 21.39 -4.43
N VAL A 51 -4.17 21.39 -4.78
CA VAL A 51 -4.92 20.18 -5.18
C VAL A 51 -4.29 19.47 -6.38
N GLU A 52 -3.89 20.19 -7.42
CA GLU A 52 -3.35 19.56 -8.63
C GLU A 52 -1.99 18.88 -8.38
N PRO A 53 -0.98 19.57 -7.80
CA PRO A 53 0.30 18.92 -7.49
C PRO A 53 0.15 17.74 -6.51
N VAL A 54 -0.71 17.86 -5.50
CA VAL A 54 -0.93 16.78 -4.54
C VAL A 54 -1.61 15.59 -5.21
N ARG A 55 -2.56 15.81 -6.11
CA ARG A 55 -3.19 14.73 -6.88
C ARG A 55 -2.17 14.00 -7.76
N ALA A 56 -1.32 14.74 -8.47
CA ALA A 56 -0.27 14.15 -9.28
C ALA A 56 0.71 13.33 -8.41
N MET A 57 1.11 13.86 -7.26
CA MET A 57 1.99 13.17 -6.32
C MET A 57 1.33 11.92 -5.70
N SER A 58 0.05 11.98 -5.36
CA SER A 58 -0.71 10.83 -4.85
C SER A 58 -0.75 9.69 -5.87
N HIS A 59 -1.05 10.03 -7.13
CA HIS A 59 -1.05 9.04 -8.21
C HIS A 59 0.34 8.44 -8.44
N PHE A 60 1.38 9.27 -8.45
CA PHE A 60 2.77 8.81 -8.52
C PHE A 60 3.10 7.86 -7.34
N GLY A 61 2.70 8.23 -6.12
CA GLY A 61 2.88 7.41 -4.93
C GLY A 61 2.29 6.00 -5.05
N GLU A 62 1.06 5.88 -5.56
CA GLU A 62 0.41 4.59 -5.81
C GLU A 62 1.18 3.73 -6.84
N VAL A 63 1.64 4.34 -7.93
CA VAL A 63 2.45 3.66 -8.95
C VAL A 63 3.79 3.19 -8.36
N MET A 64 4.45 4.05 -7.59
CA MET A 64 5.72 3.72 -6.96
C MET A 64 5.57 2.65 -5.88
N ALA A 65 4.46 2.61 -5.14
CA ALA A 65 4.18 1.55 -4.16
C ALA A 65 4.22 0.16 -4.82
N ARG A 66 3.60 0.01 -6.00
CA ARG A 66 3.67 -1.23 -6.80
C ARG A 66 5.09 -1.53 -7.28
N ALA A 67 5.80 -0.52 -7.77
CA ALA A 67 7.17 -0.67 -8.28
C ALA A 67 8.17 -1.18 -7.23
N ARG A 68 7.90 -1.01 -5.91
CA ARG A 68 8.81 -1.52 -4.85
C ARG A 68 8.95 -3.04 -4.90
N GLY A 69 7.91 -3.75 -5.32
CA GLY A 69 7.98 -5.21 -5.51
C GLY A 69 9.08 -5.62 -6.49
N THR A 70 9.36 -4.80 -7.51
CA THR A 70 10.43 -5.05 -8.48
C THR A 70 11.81 -5.07 -7.81
N LEU A 71 12.05 -4.24 -6.80
CA LEU A 71 13.31 -4.26 -6.06
C LEU A 71 13.50 -5.57 -5.30
N ALA A 72 12.41 -6.14 -4.75
CA ALA A 72 12.46 -7.44 -4.09
C ALA A 72 12.72 -8.58 -5.08
N ILE A 73 12.13 -8.52 -6.28
CA ILE A 73 12.39 -9.48 -7.37
C ILE A 73 13.86 -9.42 -7.80
N GLN A 74 14.40 -8.21 -8.00
CA GLN A 74 15.81 -8.02 -8.36
C GLN A 74 16.76 -8.63 -7.32
N LEU A 75 16.46 -8.46 -6.02
CA LEU A 75 17.28 -9.02 -4.94
C LEU A 75 17.18 -10.55 -4.86
N HIS A 76 15.96 -11.10 -4.85
CA HIS A 76 15.73 -12.48 -4.41
C HIS A 76 15.52 -13.47 -5.56
N ALA A 77 14.96 -13.05 -6.68
CA ALA A 77 14.78 -13.90 -7.85
C ALA A 77 15.95 -13.75 -8.83
N GLU A 78 16.36 -12.51 -9.10
CA GLU A 78 17.44 -12.20 -10.04
C GLU A 78 18.83 -12.20 -9.39
N HIS A 79 18.91 -12.25 -8.06
CA HIS A 79 20.17 -12.27 -7.30
C HIS A 79 21.11 -11.08 -7.61
N ARG A 80 20.54 -9.91 -7.91
CA ARG A 80 21.34 -8.70 -8.17
C ARG A 80 22.07 -8.23 -6.92
N PRO A 81 23.29 -7.65 -7.06
CA PRO A 81 23.99 -7.04 -5.93
C PRO A 81 23.15 -5.93 -5.27
N VAL A 82 23.22 -5.85 -3.94
CA VAL A 82 22.46 -4.88 -3.13
C VAL A 82 22.71 -3.44 -3.62
N ASP A 83 23.96 -3.08 -3.91
CA ASP A 83 24.31 -1.73 -4.35
C ASP A 83 23.69 -1.36 -5.70
N GLU A 84 23.53 -2.32 -6.61
CA GLU A 84 22.83 -2.10 -7.89
C GLU A 84 21.33 -1.85 -7.69
N VAL A 85 20.72 -2.56 -6.74
CA VAL A 85 19.31 -2.37 -6.39
C VAL A 85 19.10 -1.04 -5.67
N ILE A 86 20.04 -0.60 -4.82
CA ILE A 86 20.03 0.75 -4.22
C ILE A 86 20.13 1.82 -5.31
N ALA A 87 21.03 1.67 -6.28
CA ALA A 87 21.14 2.59 -7.41
C ALA A 87 19.85 2.63 -8.25
N THR A 88 19.22 1.48 -8.47
CA THR A 88 17.92 1.36 -9.14
C THR A 88 16.83 2.09 -8.35
N ALA A 89 16.77 1.90 -7.03
CA ALA A 89 15.83 2.56 -6.16
C ALA A 89 16.00 4.09 -6.19
N ALA A 90 17.22 4.61 -6.02
CA ALA A 90 17.50 6.03 -6.07
C ALA A 90 17.05 6.67 -7.40
N ARG A 91 17.37 6.01 -8.53
CA ARG A 91 17.04 6.50 -9.87
C ARG A 91 15.54 6.53 -10.14
N TRP A 92 14.83 5.44 -9.87
CA TRP A 92 13.45 5.28 -10.32
C TRP A 92 12.42 5.78 -9.31
N PHE A 93 12.76 5.79 -8.02
CA PHE A 93 11.90 6.32 -6.97
C PHE A 93 12.15 7.81 -6.70
N VAL A 94 13.15 8.40 -7.36
CA VAL A 94 13.50 9.82 -7.23
C VAL A 94 13.77 10.16 -5.76
N VAL A 95 14.60 9.34 -5.12
CA VAL A 95 15.00 9.50 -3.72
C VAL A 95 16.52 9.54 -3.60
N ASP A 96 17.00 10.18 -2.54
CA ASP A 96 18.43 10.19 -2.25
C ASP A 96 18.96 8.78 -1.88
N HIS A 97 20.29 8.66 -1.86
CA HIS A 97 20.96 7.39 -1.56
C HIS A 97 20.58 6.84 -0.18
N ALA A 98 20.43 7.71 0.84
CA ALA A 98 20.12 7.28 2.20
C ALA A 98 18.72 6.65 2.26
N ARG A 99 17.73 7.27 1.62
CA ARG A 99 16.38 6.75 1.49
C ARG A 99 16.34 5.48 0.64
N ALA A 100 17.04 5.44 -0.49
CA ALA A 100 17.15 4.23 -1.32
C ALA A 100 17.74 3.04 -0.53
N THR A 101 18.79 3.29 0.24
CA THR A 101 19.41 2.29 1.13
C THR A 101 18.41 1.78 2.15
N GLN A 102 17.66 2.68 2.80
CA GLN A 102 16.64 2.29 3.79
C GLN A 102 15.50 1.48 3.16
N MET A 103 15.07 1.82 1.94
CA MET A 103 14.08 1.04 1.20
C MET A 103 14.57 -0.37 0.92
N VAL A 104 15.82 -0.52 0.43
CA VAL A 104 16.41 -1.83 0.13
C VAL A 104 16.68 -2.66 1.38
N ARG A 105 17.08 -2.02 2.49
CA ARG A 105 17.30 -2.70 3.77
C ARG A 105 16.06 -3.44 4.28
N PHE A 106 14.86 -2.89 4.07
CA PHE A 106 13.63 -3.60 4.44
C PHE A 106 13.46 -4.90 3.63
N LEU A 107 13.90 -4.89 2.38
CA LEU A 107 13.76 -6.01 1.45
C LEU A 107 14.80 -7.11 1.69
N THR A 108 15.89 -6.84 2.40
CA THR A 108 16.90 -7.85 2.73
C THR A 108 16.55 -8.63 4.00
N ASP A 109 15.56 -8.19 4.78
CA ASP A 109 15.09 -8.91 5.96
C ASP A 109 14.32 -10.18 5.55
N PRO A 110 14.72 -11.38 6.01
CA PRO A 110 14.06 -12.64 5.66
C PRO A 110 12.56 -12.69 6.00
N THR A 111 12.14 -11.95 7.02
CA THR A 111 10.74 -11.86 7.47
C THR A 111 9.93 -10.95 6.55
N TRP A 112 10.51 -9.83 6.14
CA TRP A 112 9.79 -8.76 5.46
C TRP A 112 9.94 -8.75 3.93
N ARG A 113 10.90 -9.49 3.38
CA ARG A 113 11.22 -9.50 1.93
C ARG A 113 10.01 -9.73 1.02
N ALA A 114 9.05 -10.56 1.44
CA ALA A 114 7.81 -10.82 0.71
C ALA A 114 6.64 -9.93 1.17
N TYR A 115 6.77 -9.29 2.34
CA TYR A 115 5.73 -8.45 2.92
C TYR A 115 5.51 -7.17 2.09
N VAL A 116 6.52 -6.69 1.36
CA VAL A 116 6.41 -5.52 0.47
C VAL A 116 5.24 -5.63 -0.53
N PHE A 117 4.90 -6.85 -0.96
CA PHE A 117 3.79 -7.07 -1.90
C PHE A 117 2.42 -6.86 -1.24
N CYS A 118 2.32 -7.02 0.09
CA CYS A 118 1.05 -6.90 0.81
C CYS A 118 0.47 -5.49 0.70
N TYR A 119 1.30 -4.45 0.74
CA TYR A 119 0.85 -3.06 0.61
C TYR A 119 0.14 -2.81 -0.72
N ALA A 120 0.86 -3.00 -1.82
CA ALA A 120 0.37 -2.59 -3.13
C ALA A 120 -0.73 -3.52 -3.68
N GLU A 121 -0.58 -4.83 -3.46
CA GLU A 121 -1.59 -5.80 -3.91
C GLU A 121 -2.80 -5.84 -2.99
N GLY A 122 -2.61 -5.59 -1.69
CA GLY A 122 -3.71 -5.46 -0.73
C GLY A 122 -4.61 -4.30 -1.09
N HIS A 123 -4.01 -3.11 -1.27
CA HIS A 123 -4.75 -1.93 -1.71
C HIS A 123 -5.50 -2.19 -3.03
N ARG A 124 -4.82 -2.77 -4.03
CA ARG A 124 -5.43 -3.09 -5.33
C ARG A 124 -6.63 -4.04 -5.19
N LEU A 125 -6.48 -5.12 -4.44
CA LEU A 125 -7.50 -6.16 -4.31
C LEU A 125 -8.71 -5.67 -3.50
N CYS A 126 -8.48 -5.03 -2.35
CA CYS A 126 -9.55 -4.46 -1.53
C CYS A 126 -10.31 -3.36 -2.28
N ARG A 127 -9.62 -2.49 -3.04
CA ARG A 127 -10.25 -1.43 -3.84
C ARG A 127 -11.13 -2.01 -4.95
N ALA A 128 -10.64 -3.06 -5.62
CA ALA A 128 -11.39 -3.75 -6.67
C ALA A 128 -12.66 -4.41 -6.11
N PHE A 129 -12.57 -5.06 -4.94
CA PHE A 129 -13.73 -5.64 -4.26
C PHE A 129 -14.73 -4.57 -3.82
N MET A 130 -14.25 -3.47 -3.23
CA MET A 130 -15.08 -2.36 -2.78
C MET A 130 -15.86 -1.74 -3.93
N HIS A 131 -15.23 -1.58 -5.11
CA HIS A 131 -15.86 -1.01 -6.31
C HIS A 131 -16.59 0.33 -6.06
N GLY A 132 -16.04 1.16 -5.15
CA GLY A 132 -16.66 2.43 -4.76
C GLY A 132 -17.88 2.32 -3.84
N GLU A 133 -18.26 1.12 -3.39
CA GLU A 133 -19.41 0.88 -2.52
C GLU A 133 -19.01 0.83 -1.04
N PRO A 134 -19.41 1.82 -0.21
CA PRO A 134 -19.05 1.84 1.22
C PRO A 134 -19.58 0.63 2.00
N SER A 135 -20.71 0.06 1.55
CA SER A 135 -21.27 -1.17 2.13
C SER A 135 -20.32 -2.37 1.98
N ARG A 136 -19.57 -2.45 0.87
CA ARG A 136 -18.55 -3.49 0.65
C ARG A 136 -17.29 -3.22 1.47
N PHE A 137 -16.93 -1.95 1.70
CA PHE A 137 -15.87 -1.60 2.64
C PHE A 137 -16.21 -2.06 4.06
N ALA A 138 -17.45 -1.86 4.53
CA ALA A 138 -17.89 -2.37 5.84
C ALA A 138 -17.73 -3.89 5.97
N ARG A 139 -18.02 -4.65 4.89
CA ARG A 139 -17.78 -6.10 4.87
C ARG A 139 -16.31 -6.46 5.07
N LEU A 140 -15.37 -5.69 4.51
CA LEU A 140 -13.93 -5.92 4.73
C LEU A 140 -13.53 -5.70 6.20
N LEU A 141 -14.26 -4.88 6.95
CA LEU A 141 -14.02 -4.62 8.37
C LEU A 141 -14.67 -5.67 9.28
N ASP A 142 -15.89 -6.10 8.93
CA ASP A 142 -16.74 -6.92 9.81
C ASP A 142 -16.64 -8.43 9.53
N GLU A 143 -16.35 -8.82 8.29
CA GLU A 143 -16.31 -10.22 7.85
C GLU A 143 -14.87 -10.75 7.78
N GLN A 144 -14.69 -12.05 8.04
CA GLN A 144 -13.41 -12.75 7.87
C GLN A 144 -13.21 -13.18 6.42
N LEU A 145 -13.15 -12.22 5.49
CA LEU A 145 -12.94 -12.47 4.08
C LEU A 145 -11.50 -12.92 3.80
N THR A 146 -11.33 -13.71 2.75
CA THR A 146 -10.03 -14.16 2.23
C THR A 146 -9.74 -13.50 0.88
N PRO A 147 -8.48 -13.51 0.39
CA PRO A 147 -8.20 -13.03 -0.96
C PRO A 147 -9.04 -13.70 -2.04
N ALA A 148 -9.36 -14.99 -1.88
CA ALA A 148 -10.22 -15.72 -2.83
C ALA A 148 -11.64 -15.15 -2.87
N ASP A 149 -12.21 -14.78 -1.72
CA ASP A 149 -13.53 -14.15 -1.65
C ASP A 149 -13.52 -12.78 -2.34
N LEU A 150 -12.45 -12.00 -2.17
CA LEU A 150 -12.29 -10.71 -2.84
C LEU A 150 -12.18 -10.87 -4.36
N TYR A 151 -11.43 -11.86 -4.85
CA TYR A 151 -11.35 -12.15 -6.29
C TYR A 151 -12.71 -12.56 -6.87
N ALA A 152 -13.45 -13.43 -6.16
CA ALA A 152 -14.78 -13.86 -6.60
C ALA A 152 -15.81 -12.72 -6.57
N GLY A 153 -15.72 -11.82 -5.58
CA GLY A 153 -16.64 -10.68 -5.43
C GLY A 153 -16.30 -9.45 -6.28
N ALA A 154 -15.10 -9.40 -6.85
CA ALA A 154 -14.65 -8.34 -7.77
C ALA A 154 -14.89 -8.65 -9.26
N ALA A 155 -15.26 -9.90 -9.57
CA ALA A 155 -15.70 -10.33 -10.91
C ALA A 155 -17.17 -9.96 -11.15
#